data_AF-A0A679E984-F1
#
_entry.id   AF-A0A679E984-F1
#
_cell.length_a   1.000
_cell.length_b   1.000
_cell.length_c   1.000
_cell.angle_alpha   90.00
_cell.angle_beta   90.00
_cell.angle_gamma   90.00
#
_symmetry.space_group_name_H-M   'P 1'
#
loop_
_entity.id
_entity.type
_entity.pdbx_description
1 polymer ?
#
loop_
_entity_poly.entity_id
_entity_poly.type
_entity_poly.pdbx_seq_one_letter_code
_entity_poly.pdbx_strand_id
1 'polypeptide(L)'
;NKYNTPKYRLIVRLSNKDVTCQVAYSRIEGDHIVCAAYSHELPRYGIKVVGLTNYAAAYCTGLLLARRLLQRLGLDSLYTGATDVTGDEYNV
;
A
#
# COMPACT_ATOMS: atom_id res chain seq x y z
N ASN A 1 22.70 -5.39 -17.16
CA ASN A 1 22.33 -4.02 -17.59
C ASN A 1 20.80 -3.88 -17.65
N LYS A 2 20.19 -3.25 -16.63
CA LYS A 2 18.74 -2.98 -16.62
C LYS A 2 18.49 -1.57 -17.16
N TYR A 3 18.25 -1.47 -18.46
CA TYR A 3 17.93 -0.19 -19.11
C TYR A 3 16.45 0.12 -18.93
N ASN A 4 16.14 1.35 -18.51
CA ASN A 4 14.78 1.89 -18.38
C ASN A 4 13.83 1.12 -17.43
N THR A 5 14.30 0.09 -16.72
CA THR A 5 13.49 -0.62 -15.73
C THR A 5 13.24 0.30 -14.53
N PRO A 6 11.97 0.64 -14.22
CA PRO A 6 11.67 1.51 -13.10
C PRO A 6 12.01 0.81 -11.77
N LYS A 7 12.69 1.51 -10.88
CA LYS A 7 12.91 1.07 -9.50
C LYS A 7 11.76 1.60 -8.64
N TYR A 8 10.82 0.72 -8.30
CA TYR A 8 9.68 1.06 -7.47
C TYR A 8 10.09 1.26 -6.00
N ARG A 9 9.46 2.24 -5.36
CA ARG A 9 9.67 2.61 -3.96
C ARG A 9 8.31 2.58 -3.27
N LEU A 10 8.23 1.92 -2.12
CA LEU A 10 7.10 2.05 -1.21
C LEU A 10 7.37 3.25 -0.28
N ILE A 11 6.58 4.30 -0.44
CA ILE A 11 6.64 5.51 0.36
C ILE A 11 5.60 5.38 1.46
N VAL A 12 6.05 5.38 2.72
CA VAL A 12 5.19 5.43 3.90
C VAL A 12 5.42 6.76 4.62
N ARG A 13 4.33 7.47 4.92
CA ARG A 13 4.35 8.74 5.65
C ARG A 13 3.24 8.72 6.69
N LEU A 14 3.63 8.87 7.95
CA LEU A 14 2.71 9.02 9.07
C LEU A 14 2.61 10.51 9.41
N SER A 15 1.39 11.03 9.35
CA SER A 15 1.03 12.35 9.85
C SER A 15 0.31 12.22 11.20
N ASN A 16 0.12 13.34 11.90
CA ASN A 16 -0.55 13.34 13.22
C ASN A 16 -1.94 12.68 13.24
N LYS A 17 -2.65 12.68 12.10
CA LYS A 17 -4.03 12.18 12.00
C LYS A 17 -4.27 11.22 10.82
N ASP A 18 -3.27 10.97 9.98
CA ASP A 18 -3.45 10.17 8.76
C ASP A 18 -2.19 9.38 8.44
N VAL A 19 -2.36 8.14 7.99
CA VAL A 19 -1.31 7.31 7.41
C VAL A 19 -1.47 7.30 5.90
N THR A 20 -0.40 7.65 5.19
CA THR A 20 -0.40 7.69 3.72
C THR A 20 0.68 6.74 3.19
N CYS A 21 0.27 5.89 2.25
CA CYS A 21 1.13 4.89 1.63
C CYS A 21 1.03 5.06 0.10
N GLN A 22 2.18 5.10 -0.58
CA GLN A 22 2.24 5.31 -2.02
C GLN A 22 3.30 4.42 -2.66
N VAL A 23 3.05 3.96 -3.87
CA VAL A 23 4.09 3.32 -4.70
C VAL A 23 4.45 4.28 -5.82
N ALA A 24 5.72 4.64 -5.89
CA ALA A 24 6.23 5.54 -6.91
C ALA A 24 7.52 5.00 -7.53
N TYR A 25 7.87 5.50 -8.71
CA TYR A 25 9.18 5.30 -9.32
C TYR A 25 9.69 6.63 -9.88
N SER A 26 11.00 6.79 -9.95
CA SER A 26 11.61 8.05 -10.34
C SER A 26 11.75 8.17 -11.87
N ARG A 27 11.36 9.31 -12.41
CA ARG A 27 11.64 9.77 -13.79
C ARG A 27 12.38 11.10 -13.72
N ILE A 28 12.96 11.52 -14.85
CA ILE A 28 13.71 12.78 -14.96
C ILE A 28 12.81 13.99 -14.64
N GLU A 29 11.55 13.93 -15.05
CA GLU A 29 10.55 15.00 -14.82
C GLU A 29 10.01 15.02 -13.38
N GLY A 30 10.24 13.97 -12.60
CA GLY A 30 9.70 13.81 -11.24
C GLY A 30 9.33 12.36 -10.91
N ASP A 31 8.88 12.14 -9.68
CA ASP A 31 8.40 10.83 -9.27
C ASP A 31 6.98 10.57 -9.80
N HIS A 32 6.81 9.45 -10.50
CA HIS A 32 5.52 9.02 -11.00
C HIS A 32 4.86 8.07 -9.99
N ILE A 33 3.69 8.47 -9.47
CA ILE A 33 2.92 7.68 -8.51
C ILE A 33 2.07 6.65 -9.26
N VAL A 34 2.23 5.37 -8.92
CA VAL A 34 1.48 4.25 -9.49
C VAL A 34 0.16 4.06 -8.76
N CYS A 35 0.20 4.04 -7.43
CA CYS A 35 -0.98 3.94 -6.59
C CYS A 35 -0.74 4.62 -5.24
N ALA A 36 -1.83 5.01 -4.60
CA ALA A 36 -1.85 5.60 -3.27
C ALA A 36 -2.98 4.98 -2.45
N ALA A 37 -2.79 4.95 -1.14
CA ALA A 37 -3.78 4.57 -0.14
C ALA A 37 -3.64 5.48 1.08
N TYR A 38 -4.76 5.72 1.75
CA TYR A 38 -4.88 6.69 2.83
C TYR A 38 -5.71 6.12 3.98
N SER A 39 -5.37 6.43 5.22
CA SER A 39 -6.13 5.90 6.36
C SER A 39 -7.53 6.47 6.44
N HIS A 40 -7.77 7.69 5.95
CA HIS A 40 -9.11 8.29 5.90
C HIS A 40 -10.08 7.59 4.94
N GLU A 41 -9.62 6.66 4.09
CA GLU A 41 -10.49 5.84 3.24
C GLU A 41 -10.94 4.55 3.93
N LEU A 42 -10.27 4.14 5.02
CA LEU A 42 -10.59 2.96 5.81
C LEU A 42 -12.02 2.94 6.41
N PRO A 43 -12.65 4.08 6.77
CA PRO A 43 -14.04 4.10 7.18
C PRO A 43 -15.02 3.52 6.16
N ARG A 44 -14.69 3.54 4.86
CA ARG A 44 -15.51 2.90 3.82
C ARG A 44 -15.50 1.37 3.91
N TYR A 45 -14.49 0.80 4.56
CA TYR A 45 -14.28 -0.64 4.69
C TYR A 45 -14.67 -1.16 6.09
N GLY A 46 -15.37 -0.36 6.90
CA GLY A 46 -15.90 -0.77 8.20
C GLY A 46 -14.99 -0.46 9.40
N ILE A 47 -13.81 0.12 9.19
CA ILE A 47 -12.94 0.58 10.29
C ILE A 47 -13.48 1.91 10.80
N LYS A 48 -14.10 1.91 11.99
CA LYS A 48 -14.67 3.11 12.60
C LYS A 48 -13.61 4.21 12.76
N VAL A 49 -14.04 5.47 12.62
CA VAL A 49 -13.22 6.71 12.57
C VAL A 49 -12.28 6.90 13.77
N VAL A 50 -12.52 6.18 14.87
CA VAL A 50 -11.71 6.28 16.09
C VAL A 50 -10.44 5.42 15.95
N GLY A 51 -9.34 6.01 15.48
CA GLY A 51 -8.01 5.38 15.51
C GLY A 51 -7.35 5.15 14.15
N LEU A 52 -7.41 6.10 13.21
CA LEU A 52 -6.81 5.96 11.87
C LEU A 52 -5.27 5.98 11.83
N THR A 53 -4.62 6.24 12.96
CA THR A 53 -3.15 6.31 13.08
C THR A 53 -2.55 5.19 13.92
N ASN A 54 -3.35 4.21 14.36
CA ASN A 54 -2.86 3.08 15.13
C ASN A 54 -2.15 2.04 14.24
N TYR A 55 -1.48 1.07 14.87
CA TYR A 55 -0.78 0.00 14.16
C TYR A 55 -1.70 -0.79 13.21
N ALA A 56 -2.93 -1.07 13.64
CA ALA A 56 -3.91 -1.79 12.83
C ALA A 56 -4.29 -1.01 11.55
N ALA A 57 -4.50 0.30 11.65
CA ALA A 57 -4.80 1.17 10.51
C ALA A 57 -3.60 1.27 9.56
N ALA A 58 -2.37 1.32 10.09
CA ALA A 58 -1.16 1.26 9.25
C ALA A 58 -1.05 -0.07 8.49
N TYR A 59 -1.37 -1.20 9.13
CA TYR A 59 -1.44 -2.49 8.46
C TYR A 59 -2.53 -2.55 7.39
N CYS A 60 -3.75 -2.11 7.72
CA CYS A 60 -4.87 -2.08 6.78
C CYS A 60 -4.62 -1.16 5.57
N THR A 61 -3.99 0.01 5.77
CA THR A 61 -3.62 0.91 4.66
C THR A 61 -2.56 0.28 3.75
N GLY A 62 -1.58 -0.42 4.31
CA GLY A 62 -0.60 -1.19 3.53
C GLY A 62 -1.26 -2.30 2.71
N LEU A 63 -2.14 -3.08 3.33
CA LEU A 63 -2.91 -4.13 2.65
C LEU A 63 -3.77 -3.57 1.51
N LEU A 64 -4.46 -2.46 1.77
CA LEU A 64 -5.29 -1.78 0.77
C LEU A 64 -4.47 -1.31 -0.43
N LEU A 65 -3.28 -0.73 -0.19
CA LEU A 65 -2.36 -0.32 -1.25
C LEU A 65 -1.91 -1.51 -2.11
N ALA A 66 -1.52 -2.61 -1.47
CA ALA A 66 -1.06 -3.82 -2.17
C ALA A 66 -2.15 -4.41 -3.06
N ARG A 67 -3.38 -4.53 -2.54
CA ARG A 67 -4.53 -5.01 -3.32
C ARG A 67 -4.86 -4.09 -4.49
N ARG A 68 -4.87 -2.76 -4.26
CA ARG A 68 -5.12 -1.77 -5.30
C ARG A 68 -4.05 -1.80 -6.40
N LEU A 69 -2.78 -2.04 -6.03
CA LEU A 69 -1.68 -2.18 -6.98
C LEU A 69 -1.83 -3.44 -7.83
N LEU A 70 -2.05 -4.61 -7.20
CA LEU A 70 -2.20 -5.88 -7.91
C LEU A 70 -3.41 -5.89 -8.84
N GLN A 71 -4.53 -5.33 -8.39
CA GLN A 71 -5.73 -5.17 -9.23
C GLN A 71 -5.46 -4.29 -10.45
N ARG A 72 -4.71 -3.19 -10.29
CA ARG A 72 -4.33 -2.30 -11.40
C ARG A 72 -3.39 -2.99 -12.41
N LEU A 73 -2.59 -3.95 -11.95
CA LEU A 73 -1.70 -4.75 -12.80
C LEU A 73 -2.35 -6.03 -13.35
N GLY A 74 -3.56 -6.40 -12.90
CA GLY A 74 -4.23 -7.64 -13.28
C GLY A 74 -3.60 -8.91 -12.70
N LEU A 75 -2.87 -8.80 -11.58
CA LEU A 75 -2.14 -9.88 -10.92
C LEU A 75 -2.75 -10.25 -9.55
N ASP A 76 -3.98 -9.81 -9.28
CA ASP A 76 -4.70 -9.99 -8.03
C ASP A 76 -5.05 -11.46 -7.74
N SER A 77 -5.36 -12.23 -8.79
CA SER A 77 -5.68 -13.66 -8.69
C SER A 77 -4.44 -14.55 -8.52
N LEU A 78 -3.30 -14.17 -9.09
CA LEU A 78 -2.04 -14.93 -9.03
C LEU A 78 -1.34 -14.76 -7.68
N TYR A 79 -1.36 -13.55 -7.13
CA TYR A 79 -0.73 -13.22 -5.86
C TYR A 79 -1.77 -12.87 -4.80
N THR A 80 -2.45 -13.90 -4.31
CA THR A 80 -3.45 -13.76 -3.25
C THR A 80 -2.82 -13.47 -1.89
N GLY A 81 -1.57 -13.85 -1.64
CA GLY A 81 -0.90 -13.67 -0.35
C GLY A 81 -1.52 -14.51 0.78
N ALA A 82 -1.18 -14.20 2.03
CA ALA A 82 -1.79 -14.86 3.19
C ALA A 82 -3.23 -14.38 3.42
N THR A 83 -4.18 -15.32 3.47
CA THR A 83 -5.60 -15.04 3.77
C THR A 83 -5.83 -14.85 5.26
N ASP A 84 -5.11 -15.61 6.09
CA ASP A 84 -5.22 -15.58 7.54
C ASP A 84 -4.00 -14.88 8.14
N VAL A 85 -4.24 -14.04 9.15
CA VAL A 85 -3.20 -13.24 9.80
C VAL A 85 -2.61 -14.04 10.97
N THR A 86 -1.50 -14.75 10.74
CA THR A 86 -0.79 -15.49 11.80
C THR A 86 0.27 -14.67 12.52
N GLY A 87 0.78 -13.61 11.87
CA GLY A 87 1.84 -12.74 12.42
C GLY A 87 3.25 -13.31 12.25
N ASP A 88 3.39 -14.47 11.61
CA ASP A 88 4.69 -15.06 11.28
C ASP A 88 5.36 -14.35 10.10
N GLU A 89 6.66 -14.58 9.94
CA GLU A 89 7.39 -14.09 8.77
C GLU A 89 6.86 -14.76 7.50
N TYR A 90 6.37 -13.93 6.56
CA TYR A 90 5.83 -14.38 5.29
C TYR A 90 6.43 -13.57 4.15
N ASN A 91 6.99 -14.29 3.17
CA ASN A 91 7.47 -13.76 1.91
C ASN A 91 6.70 -14.45 0.77
N VAL A 92 6.11 -13.64 -0.12
CA VAL A 92 5.37 -14.11 -1.31
C VAL A 92 6.33 -14.63 -2.37
#